data_AF-A0AAD4YPG1-F1
#
_entry.id   AF-A0AAD4YPG1-F1
#
_cell.length_a   1.000
_cell.length_b   1.000
_cell.length_c   1.000
_cell.angle_alpha   90.00
_cell.angle_beta   90.00
_cell.angle_gamma   90.00
#
_symmetry.space_group_name_H-M   'P 1'
#
loop_
_entity.id
_entity.type
_entity.pdbx_description
1 polymer ?
#
loop_
_entity_poly.entity_id
_entity_poly.type
_entity_poly.pdbx_seq_one_letter_code
_entity_poly.pdbx_strand_id
1 'polypeptide(L)'
;MKKETRRKWLPFEEDALLTILEDFVTRGHRCDTAENESLMSQGVSHSENSERKRKRRTENSSDGTDKIVHALEKLFAEFGKIMQMVTEAIVKGNEDHSEIAKMLKDMGLSPMDQIDALTLILEKPQTVAVFQSLDDDVKEVFVQKLLNDHARG
;
A
#
# COMPACT_ATOMS: atom_id res chain seq x y z
N MET A 1 -7.91 -12.86 -25.41
CA MET A 1 -8.13 -11.64 -24.59
C MET A 1 -8.65 -12.07 -23.23
N LYS A 2 -7.86 -11.94 -22.15
CA LYS A 2 -8.31 -12.27 -20.79
C LYS A 2 -9.14 -11.10 -20.27
N LYS A 3 -10.40 -11.34 -19.91
CA LYS A 3 -11.27 -10.32 -19.33
C LYS A 3 -10.78 -10.05 -17.90
N GLU A 4 -10.27 -8.86 -17.68
CA GLU A 4 -9.79 -8.40 -16.38
C GLU A 4 -11.01 -8.20 -15.47
N THR A 5 -11.12 -9.05 -14.44
CA THR A 5 -12.20 -8.96 -13.46
C THR A 5 -11.92 -7.75 -12.58
N ARG A 6 -12.69 -6.67 -12.77
CA ARG A 6 -12.56 -5.46 -11.94
C ARG A 6 -12.77 -5.85 -10.47
N ARG A 7 -11.76 -5.58 -9.64
CA ARG A 7 -11.83 -5.79 -8.18
C ARG A 7 -13.00 -4.98 -7.63
N LYS A 8 -13.82 -5.62 -6.80
CA LYS A 8 -14.86 -4.96 -6.02
C LYS A 8 -14.20 -4.42 -4.75
N TRP A 9 -14.45 -3.16 -4.47
CA TRP A 9 -13.96 -2.50 -3.26
C TRP A 9 -14.66 -3.08 -2.05
N LEU A 10 -13.92 -3.22 -0.95
CA LEU A 10 -14.49 -3.60 0.33
C LEU A 10 -15.09 -2.36 1.01
N PRO A 11 -16.17 -2.48 1.81
CA PRO A 11 -16.85 -1.33 2.40
C PRO A 11 -15.93 -0.40 3.22
N PHE A 12 -14.91 -0.94 3.90
CA PHE A 12 -13.94 -0.12 4.64
C PHE A 12 -13.00 0.67 3.72
N GLU A 13 -12.69 0.17 2.52
CA GLU A 13 -11.86 0.87 1.53
C GLU A 13 -12.64 2.06 0.96
N GLU A 14 -13.93 1.85 0.70
CA GLU A 14 -14.86 2.91 0.29
C GLU A 14 -15.02 3.96 1.40
N ASP A 15 -15.22 3.53 2.64
CA ASP A 15 -15.39 4.41 3.80
C ASP A 15 -14.13 5.27 4.08
N ALA A 16 -12.93 4.69 3.95
CA ALA A 16 -11.68 5.43 4.08
C ALA A 16 -11.51 6.49 2.99
N LEU A 17 -11.87 6.18 1.74
CA LEU A 17 -11.86 7.17 0.66
C LEU A 17 -12.89 8.27 0.88
N LEU A 18 -14.10 7.91 1.28
CA LEU A 18 -15.17 8.87 1.56
C LEU A 18 -14.78 9.79 2.71
N THR A 19 -14.13 9.27 3.75
CA THR A 19 -13.60 10.06 4.88
C THR A 19 -12.56 11.09 4.42
N ILE A 20 -11.64 10.70 3.53
CA ILE A 20 -10.60 11.60 2.99
C ILE A 20 -11.24 12.68 2.12
N LEU A 21 -12.22 12.32 1.29
CA LEU A 21 -12.96 13.27 0.46
C LEU A 21 -13.82 14.22 1.31
N GLU A 22 -14.42 13.71 2.38
CA GLU A 22 -15.20 14.49 3.34
C GLU A 22 -14.33 15.46 4.13
N ASP A 23 -13.11 15.07 4.54
CA ASP A 23 -12.12 15.98 5.12
C ASP A 23 -11.73 17.10 4.13
N PHE A 24 -11.72 16.80 2.83
CA PHE A 24 -11.46 17.79 1.78
C PHE A 24 -12.64 18.77 1.58
N VAL A 25 -13.87 18.28 1.62
CA VAL A 25 -15.10 19.08 1.49
C VAL A 25 -15.35 19.93 2.74
N THR A 26 -15.15 19.37 3.93
CA THR A 26 -15.34 20.06 5.22
C THR A 26 -14.27 21.11 5.50
N ARG A 27 -13.05 20.96 4.96
CA ARG A 27 -12.02 22.02 4.93
C ARG A 27 -12.38 23.22 4.04
N GLY A 28 -13.50 23.17 3.32
CA GLY A 28 -14.15 24.35 2.78
C GLY A 28 -13.33 25.12 1.74
N HIS A 29 -12.68 24.44 0.80
CA HIS A 29 -12.18 25.10 -0.40
C HIS A 29 -13.39 25.46 -1.30
N ARG A 30 -14.00 26.61 -1.04
CA ARG A 30 -15.10 27.13 -1.87
C ARG A 30 -14.55 27.43 -3.26
N CYS A 31 -14.93 26.62 -4.24
CA CYS A 31 -14.97 27.08 -5.62
C CYS A 31 -16.22 27.97 -5.73
N ASP A 32 -16.03 29.27 -5.84
CA ASP A 32 -17.13 30.20 -6.12
C ASP A 32 -17.59 29.98 -7.57
N THR A 33 -18.45 28.98 -7.77
CA THR A 33 -19.24 28.84 -8.99
C THR A 33 -20.55 29.60 -8.75
N ALA A 34 -20.51 30.91 -8.91
CA ALA A 34 -21.73 31.72 -8.93
C ALA A 34 -22.43 31.53 -10.28
N GLU A 35 -23.31 30.52 -10.33
CA GLU A 35 -24.32 30.39 -11.38
C GLU A 35 -25.45 31.38 -11.06
N ASN A 36 -25.58 32.43 -11.87
CA ASN A 36 -26.81 33.21 -11.97
C ASN A 36 -27.29 33.22 -13.42
N GLU A 37 -27.80 32.08 -13.89
CA GLU A 37 -28.66 32.08 -15.08
C GLU A 37 -30.13 32.04 -14.67
N SER A 38 -30.82 33.17 -14.78
CA SER A 38 -32.13 33.13 -15.41
C SER A 38 -32.61 34.49 -15.91
N LEU A 39 -32.93 34.48 -17.21
CA LEU A 39 -33.98 35.25 -17.88
C LEU A 39 -33.67 36.70 -18.30
N MET A 40 -33.15 36.77 -19.52
CA MET A 40 -33.74 37.46 -20.68
C MET A 40 -34.27 38.89 -20.51
N SER A 41 -33.66 39.74 -21.34
CA SER A 41 -34.25 40.82 -22.12
C SER A 41 -34.49 42.19 -21.48
N GLN A 42 -33.88 43.17 -22.15
CA GLN A 42 -34.45 44.45 -22.62
C GLN A 42 -33.92 45.73 -21.94
N GLY A 43 -33.15 46.49 -22.72
CA GLY A 43 -33.36 47.93 -22.84
C GLY A 43 -32.37 48.89 -22.16
N VAL A 44 -31.61 49.61 -23.01
CA VAL A 44 -31.43 51.07 -23.02
C VAL A 44 -30.47 51.75 -22.00
N SER A 45 -29.48 52.43 -22.60
CA SER A 45 -28.83 53.71 -22.23
C SER A 45 -27.67 53.79 -21.24
N HIS A 46 -26.54 54.26 -21.81
CA HIS A 46 -25.57 55.25 -21.31
C HIS A 46 -25.39 55.42 -19.80
N SER A 47 -24.18 55.09 -19.33
CA SER A 47 -23.43 56.01 -18.45
C SER A 47 -21.94 55.75 -18.58
N GLU A 48 -21.19 56.81 -18.89
CA GLU A 48 -19.74 56.85 -18.81
C GLU A 48 -19.30 56.49 -17.39
N ASN A 49 -18.40 55.51 -17.24
CA ASN A 49 -17.60 55.44 -16.04
C ASN A 49 -16.22 54.82 -16.29
N SER A 50 -15.23 55.71 -16.25
CA SER A 50 -13.81 55.51 -15.91
C SER A 50 -13.23 54.12 -16.20
N GLU A 51 -12.50 54.03 -17.30
CA GLU A 51 -11.56 52.95 -17.60
C GLU A 51 -10.46 52.85 -16.53
N ARG A 52 -10.75 52.22 -15.38
CA ARG A 52 -9.71 51.64 -14.54
C ARG A 52 -9.19 50.40 -15.28
N LYS A 53 -8.22 50.62 -16.15
CA LYS A 53 -7.38 49.59 -16.77
C LYS A 53 -6.77 48.69 -15.70
N ARG A 54 -7.50 47.64 -15.28
CA ARG A 54 -6.87 46.48 -14.65
C ARG A 54 -6.22 45.69 -15.76
N LYS A 55 -4.90 45.81 -15.84
CA LYS A 55 -4.01 44.91 -16.57
C LYS A 55 -4.34 43.48 -16.14
N ARG A 56 -5.15 42.77 -16.94
CA ARG A 56 -5.26 41.31 -16.83
C ARG A 56 -3.87 40.76 -17.11
N ARG A 57 -3.17 40.33 -16.05
CA ARG A 57 -2.06 39.39 -16.21
C ARG A 57 -2.70 38.09 -16.67
N THR A 58 -2.59 37.82 -17.97
CA THR A 58 -2.73 36.47 -18.50
C THR A 58 -1.50 35.71 -18.01
N GLU A 59 -1.55 35.21 -16.78
CA GLU A 59 -0.61 34.21 -16.31
C GLU A 59 -1.40 32.91 -16.26
N ASN A 60 -1.08 32.02 -17.19
CA ASN A 60 -1.52 30.63 -17.24
C ASN A 60 -1.11 29.96 -15.92
N SER A 61 -1.96 30.05 -14.91
CA SER A 61 -1.62 29.55 -13.58
C SER A 61 -1.87 28.04 -13.54
N SER A 62 -0.86 27.27 -13.98
CA SER A 62 -0.76 25.82 -13.74
C SER A 62 -0.58 25.47 -12.25
N ASP A 63 -0.40 26.49 -11.40
CA ASP A 63 -0.16 26.40 -9.97
C ASP A 63 -1.19 25.51 -9.24
N GLY A 64 -2.46 25.58 -9.63
CA GLY A 64 -3.50 24.73 -9.04
C GLY A 64 -3.36 23.25 -9.42
N THR A 65 -3.04 22.95 -10.68
CA THR A 65 -2.81 21.58 -11.14
C THR A 65 -1.52 21.01 -10.59
N ASP A 66 -0.47 21.83 -10.48
CA ASP A 66 0.83 21.45 -9.94
C ASP A 66 0.72 21.06 -8.45
N LYS A 67 -0.12 21.76 -7.68
CA LYS A 67 -0.42 21.42 -6.28
C LYS A 67 -1.15 20.09 -6.13
N ILE A 68 -2.08 19.78 -7.03
CA ILE A 68 -2.80 18.49 -7.03
C ILE A 68 -1.83 17.36 -7.37
N VAL A 69 -1.01 17.52 -8.41
CA VAL A 69 0.00 16.54 -8.80
C VAL A 69 0.98 16.29 -7.64
N HIS A 70 1.47 17.36 -7.00
CA HIS A 70 2.38 17.24 -5.86
C HIS A 70 1.72 16.56 -4.65
N ALA A 71 0.43 16.77 -4.40
CA ALA A 71 -0.30 16.08 -3.33
C ALA A 71 -0.42 14.57 -3.63
N LEU A 72 -0.71 14.21 -4.88
CA LEU A 72 -0.78 12.82 -5.32
C LEU A 72 0.57 12.11 -5.27
N GLU A 73 1.65 12.76 -5.72
CA GLU A 73 3.01 12.21 -5.62
C GLU A 73 3.41 11.92 -4.17
N LYS A 74 3.09 12.85 -3.26
CA LYS A 74 3.35 12.67 -1.83
C LYS A 74 2.53 11.52 -1.25
N LEU A 75 1.26 11.40 -1.66
CA LEU A 75 0.39 10.30 -1.26
C LEU A 75 0.97 8.95 -1.72
N PHE A 76 1.35 8.82 -3.00
CA PHE A 76 1.95 7.60 -3.54
C PHE A 76 3.27 7.23 -2.86
N ALA A 77 4.11 8.22 -2.53
CA ALA A 77 5.36 7.98 -1.80
C ALA A 77 5.08 7.45 -0.39
N GLU A 78 4.09 7.99 0.33
CA GLU A 78 3.69 7.48 1.64
C GLU A 78 3.08 6.07 1.56
N PHE A 79 2.21 5.81 0.57
CA PHE A 79 1.68 4.46 0.34
C PHE A 79 2.78 3.44 0.01
N GLY A 80 3.79 3.82 -0.78
CA GLY A 80 4.94 2.97 -1.08
C GLY A 80 5.69 2.55 0.19
N LYS A 81 5.92 3.47 1.12
CA LYS A 81 6.56 3.18 2.41
C LYS A 81 5.70 2.26 3.28
N ILE A 82 4.40 2.54 3.39
CA ILE A 82 3.47 1.71 4.18
C ILE A 82 3.43 0.29 3.61
N MET A 83 3.32 0.15 2.29
CA MET A 83 3.31 -1.15 1.63
C MET A 83 4.63 -1.89 1.80
N GLN A 84 5.76 -1.18 1.75
CA GLN A 84 7.07 -1.75 2.05
C GLN A 84 7.15 -2.24 3.50
N MET A 85 6.72 -1.44 4.48
CA MET A 85 6.69 -1.85 5.89
C MET A 85 5.77 -3.05 6.13
N VAL A 86 4.60 -3.09 5.51
CA VAL A 86 3.67 -4.23 5.59
C VAL A 86 4.30 -5.48 4.96
N THR A 87 4.95 -5.32 3.80
CA THR A 87 5.66 -6.42 3.13
C THR A 87 6.82 -6.92 4.00
N GLU A 88 7.62 -6.01 4.58
CA GLU A 88 8.70 -6.35 5.49
C GLU A 88 8.17 -7.01 6.76
N ALA A 89 7.04 -6.59 7.33
CA ALA A 89 6.43 -7.22 8.50
C ALA A 89 5.90 -8.63 8.19
N ILE A 90 5.33 -8.83 7.00
CA ILE A 90 4.88 -10.15 6.53
C ILE A 90 6.08 -11.05 6.23
N VAL A 91 7.12 -10.53 5.58
CA VAL A 91 8.31 -11.29 5.17
C VAL A 91 9.22 -11.59 6.36
N LYS A 92 9.35 -10.66 7.30
CA LYS A 92 10.25 -10.78 8.46
C LYS A 92 9.63 -11.53 9.63
N GLY A 93 8.37 -11.97 9.52
CA GLY A 93 7.72 -12.96 10.38
C GLY A 93 8.00 -12.78 11.88
N ASN A 94 7.07 -12.18 12.63
CA ASN A 94 7.09 -12.32 14.10
C ASN A 94 6.73 -13.74 14.57
N GLU A 95 6.63 -14.69 13.64
CA GLU A 95 6.14 -16.02 13.88
C GLU A 95 7.05 -16.71 14.89
N ASP A 96 6.43 -17.10 16.01
CA ASP A 96 7.12 -17.84 17.04
C ASP A 96 7.46 -19.24 16.50
N HIS A 97 8.67 -19.38 15.98
CA HIS A 97 9.20 -20.66 15.50
C HIS A 97 9.67 -21.56 16.65
N SER A 98 9.30 -21.27 17.91
CA SER A 98 9.62 -22.13 19.05
C SER A 98 9.09 -23.55 18.90
N GLU A 99 7.98 -23.76 18.18
CA GLU A 99 7.49 -25.09 17.86
C GLU A 99 8.46 -25.88 16.97
N ILE A 100 9.05 -25.23 15.96
CA ILE A 100 10.07 -25.85 15.09
C ILE A 100 11.31 -26.20 15.90
N ALA A 101 11.76 -25.28 16.76
CA ALA A 101 12.91 -25.55 17.64
C ALA A 101 12.67 -26.73 18.59
N LYS A 102 11.45 -26.87 19.13
CA LYS A 102 11.07 -28.03 19.95
C LYS A 102 11.08 -29.32 19.12
N MET A 103 10.49 -29.32 17.93
CA MET A 103 10.49 -30.49 17.03
C MET A 103 11.92 -30.94 16.69
N LEU A 104 12.82 -30.00 16.34
CA LEU A 104 14.23 -30.31 16.03
C LEU A 104 14.97 -30.90 17.24
N LYS A 105 14.65 -30.44 18.45
CA LYS A 105 15.19 -30.98 19.69
C LYS A 105 14.69 -32.40 19.96
N ASP A 106 13.40 -32.65 19.74
CA ASP A 106 12.78 -33.96 19.96
C ASP A 106 13.29 -35.03 18.98
N MET A 107 13.77 -34.62 17.80
CA MET A 107 14.46 -35.49 16.83
C MET A 107 15.88 -35.92 17.27
N GLY A 108 16.39 -35.44 18.41
CA GLY A 108 17.69 -35.88 18.93
C GLY A 108 18.91 -35.39 18.15
N LEU A 109 18.75 -34.33 17.36
CA LEU A 109 19.83 -33.70 16.59
C LEU A 109 20.91 -33.09 17.50
N SER A 110 22.15 -33.00 17.01
CA SER A 110 23.23 -32.26 17.68
C SER A 110 22.87 -30.77 17.80
N PRO A 111 23.34 -30.04 18.84
CA PRO A 111 23.09 -28.60 18.93
C PRO A 111 23.53 -27.80 17.70
N MET A 112 24.60 -28.22 17.01
CA MET A 112 25.02 -27.59 15.75
C MET A 112 24.05 -27.88 14.62
N ASP A 113 23.66 -29.14 14.45
CA ASP A 113 22.68 -29.58 13.45
C ASP A 113 21.31 -28.92 13.66
N GLN A 114 20.91 -28.67 14.92
CA GLN A 114 19.70 -27.93 15.26
C GLN A 114 19.79 -26.47 14.79
N ILE A 115 20.93 -25.81 15.00
CA ILE A 115 21.16 -24.42 14.55
C ILE A 115 21.16 -24.35 13.02
N ASP A 116 21.84 -25.28 12.35
CA ASP A 116 21.93 -25.33 10.90
C ASP A 116 20.56 -25.63 10.28
N ALA A 117 19.84 -26.64 10.80
CA ALA A 117 18.49 -26.98 10.35
C ALA A 117 17.52 -25.80 10.55
N LEU A 118 17.56 -25.15 11.72
CA LEU A 118 16.72 -23.99 11.98
C LEU A 118 17.03 -22.84 11.02
N THR A 119 18.31 -22.56 10.80
CA THR A 119 18.75 -21.51 9.86
C THR A 119 18.25 -21.80 8.44
N LEU A 120 18.38 -23.04 7.98
CA LEU A 120 17.95 -23.45 6.64
C LEU A 120 16.42 -23.45 6.47
N ILE A 121 15.67 -23.86 7.50
CA ILE A 121 14.21 -23.85 7.47
C ILE A 121 13.69 -22.41 7.45
N LEU A 122 14.29 -21.51 8.23
CA LEU A 122 13.87 -20.12 8.33
C LEU A 122 14.39 -19.23 7.19
N GLU A 123 15.35 -19.70 6.41
CA GLU A 123 15.88 -18.95 5.26
C GLU A 123 14.79 -18.56 4.25
N LYS A 124 13.76 -19.40 4.10
CA LYS A 124 12.65 -19.17 3.17
C LYS A 124 11.30 -19.44 3.84
N PRO A 125 10.34 -18.50 3.80
CA PRO A 125 9.03 -18.69 4.44
C PRO A 125 8.24 -19.87 3.85
N GLN A 126 8.51 -20.23 2.59
CA GLN A 126 7.92 -21.41 1.96
C GLN A 126 8.40 -22.71 2.59
N THR A 127 9.67 -22.78 3.01
CA THR A 127 10.25 -23.97 3.65
C THR A 127 9.58 -24.23 5.01
N VAL A 128 9.30 -23.16 5.76
CA VAL A 128 8.52 -23.23 7.01
C VAL A 128 7.13 -23.83 6.76
N ALA A 129 6.39 -23.31 5.78
CA ALA A 129 5.06 -23.79 5.46
C ALA A 129 5.06 -25.27 5.01
N VAL A 130 6.04 -25.66 4.19
CA VAL A 130 6.21 -27.06 3.78
C VAL A 130 6.51 -27.93 5.00
N PHE A 131 7.50 -27.56 5.82
CA PHE A 131 7.90 -28.32 7.00
C PHE A 131 6.74 -28.53 7.99
N GLN A 132 5.93 -27.50 8.25
CA GLN A 132 4.77 -27.60 9.13
C GLN A 132 3.66 -28.51 8.58
N SER A 133 3.56 -28.65 7.26
CA SER A 133 2.55 -29.51 6.61
C SER A 133 2.91 -30.99 6.57
N LEU A 134 4.15 -31.36 6.91
CA LEU A 134 4.61 -32.74 6.89
C LEU A 134 4.15 -33.50 8.13
N ASP A 135 4.01 -34.82 7.98
CA ASP A 135 3.86 -35.74 9.11
C ASP A 135 5.20 -35.87 9.86
N ASP A 136 5.15 -36.23 11.15
CA ASP A 136 6.32 -36.19 12.03
C ASP A 136 7.45 -37.15 11.60
N ASP A 137 7.10 -38.30 11.04
CA ASP A 137 8.04 -39.27 10.45
C ASP A 137 8.72 -38.72 9.20
N VAL A 138 8.00 -37.93 8.39
CA VAL A 138 8.55 -37.30 7.17
C VAL A 138 9.39 -36.06 7.50
N LYS A 139 9.06 -35.32 8.57
CA LYS A 139 9.84 -34.16 9.02
C LYS A 139 11.29 -34.50 9.33
N GLU A 140 11.53 -35.64 9.96
CA GLU A 140 12.89 -36.08 10.30
C GLU A 140 13.74 -36.31 9.03
N VAL A 141 13.20 -37.04 8.06
CA VAL A 141 13.86 -37.31 6.77
C VAL A 141 14.11 -36.01 6.00
N PHE A 142 13.15 -35.07 6.05
CA PHE A 142 13.27 -33.76 5.43
C PHE A 142 14.44 -32.96 6.01
N VAL A 143 14.55 -32.88 7.33
CA VAL A 143 15.64 -32.16 8.03
C VAL A 143 16.99 -32.80 7.73
N GLN A 144 17.05 -34.13 7.77
CA GLN A 144 18.29 -34.85 7.49
C GLN A 144 18.77 -34.64 6.05
N LYS A 145 17.84 -34.62 5.09
CA LYS A 145 18.16 -34.26 3.70
C LYS A 145 18.68 -32.83 3.59
N LEU A 146 18.04 -31.87 4.26
CA LEU A 146 18.46 -30.47 4.27
C LEU A 146 19.90 -30.29 4.77
N LEU A 147 20.23 -30.94 5.88
CA LEU A 147 21.57 -30.90 6.45
C LEU A 147 22.61 -31.56 5.53
N ASN A 148 22.28 -32.70 4.94
CA ASN A 148 23.17 -33.40 4.00
C ASN A 148 23.43 -32.59 2.71
N ASP A 149 22.39 -31.93 2.17
CA ASP A 149 22.54 -31.07 1.00
C ASP A 149 23.38 -29.82 1.34
N HIS A 150 23.23 -29.28 2.55
CA HIS A 150 24.03 -28.15 3.04
C HIS A 150 25.51 -28.52 3.25
N ALA A 151 25.80 -29.70 3.82
CA ALA A 151 27.17 -30.17 4.03
C ALA A 151 27.92 -30.53 2.72
N ARG A 152 27.21 -30.62 1.59
CA ARG A 152 27.78 -30.94 0.27
C ARG A 152 27.99 -29.72 -0.63
N GLY A 153 27.50 -28.54 -0.24
CA GLY A 153 27.71 -27.26 -0.94
C GLY A 153 29.01 -26.60 -0.54
#